data_AF-A0A4Q3ACJ2-F1
#
_entry.id   AF-A0A4Q3ACJ2-F1
#
_cell.length_a   1.000
_cell.length_b   1.000
_cell.length_c   1.000
_cell.angle_alpha   90.00
_cell.angle_beta   90.00
_cell.angle_gamma   90.00
#
_symmetry.space_group_name_H-M   'P 1'
#
loop_
_entity.id
_entity.type
_entity.pdbx_description
1 polymer ?
#
loop_
_entity_poly.entity_id
_entity_poly.type
_entity_poly.pdbx_seq_one_letter_code
_entity_poly.pdbx_strand_id
1 'polypeptide(L)'
;MKASFPSPGGIVAGIRIAAVFISPISAATLTWDNSDANGLWSTPANWDTGSRPLSSDDAVFPSGLGGAITLDTATVSGETVFPTAQTVQFNDNYTVTGSSFIRSLGVGIGVNNSSLVTWNGPISVGTLTKTGAGTLALGNATNSIGSIVVDAGVLRANVAGSLGTGPVTFTNG
;
A
#
# COMPACT_ATOMS: atom_id res chain seq x y z
N MET A 1 7.02 8.53 24.63
CA MET A 1 8.40 8.87 25.06
C MET A 1 9.29 7.67 24.77
N LYS A 2 10.22 7.79 23.83
CA LYS A 2 11.07 6.68 23.34
C LYS A 2 12.27 6.55 24.28
N ALA A 3 12.37 5.44 25.00
CA ALA A 3 13.42 5.24 26.00
C ALA A 3 14.78 4.91 25.34
N SER A 4 15.83 5.57 25.81
CA SER A 4 17.25 5.35 25.48
C SER A 4 17.93 4.72 26.68
N PHE A 5 18.75 3.69 26.47
CA PHE A 5 19.59 3.09 27.52
C PHE A 5 21.07 3.11 27.11
N PRO A 6 22.01 3.49 28.01
CA PRO A 6 23.44 3.47 27.74
C PRO A 6 24.07 2.09 27.98
N SER A 7 25.20 1.78 27.33
CA SER A 7 25.95 0.53 27.50
C SER A 7 27.14 0.66 28.46
N PRO A 8 27.54 -0.46 29.08
CA PRO A 8 28.97 -0.75 29.24
C PRO A 8 29.35 -2.15 28.73
N GLY A 9 30.55 -2.24 28.15
CA GLY A 9 31.08 -3.40 27.43
C GLY A 9 31.45 -4.62 28.28
N GLY A 10 31.44 -5.78 27.60
CA GLY A 10 31.94 -7.06 28.06
C GLY A 10 31.69 -8.12 26.98
N ILE A 11 32.75 -8.59 26.31
CA ILE A 11 32.66 -9.64 25.30
C ILE A 11 32.48 -10.97 26.03
N VAL A 12 31.25 -11.47 26.06
CA VAL A 12 30.93 -12.87 26.34
C VAL A 12 30.29 -13.42 25.08
N ALA A 13 30.96 -14.38 24.43
CA ALA A 13 30.42 -15.12 23.29
C ALA A 13 29.32 -16.08 23.79
N GLY A 14 28.18 -15.50 24.17
CA GLY A 14 26.95 -16.24 24.39
C GLY A 14 26.24 -16.37 23.06
N ILE A 15 25.96 -17.60 22.62
CA ILE A 15 24.93 -17.87 21.62
C ILE A 15 23.64 -17.28 22.19
N ARG A 16 23.27 -16.08 21.73
CA ARG A 16 21.95 -15.53 21.98
C ARG A 16 21.01 -16.33 21.09
N ILE A 17 20.30 -17.27 21.70
CA ILE A 17 19.08 -17.80 21.12
C ILE A 17 18.17 -16.57 20.97
N ALA A 18 18.11 -16.02 19.77
CA ALA A 18 17.06 -15.08 19.41
C ALA A 18 15.76 -15.88 19.51
N ALA A 19 14.96 -15.61 20.53
CA ALA A 19 13.59 -16.10 20.58
C ALA A 19 12.91 -15.57 19.30
N VAL A 20 12.66 -16.46 18.35
CA VAL A 20 11.78 -16.18 17.22
C VAL A 20 10.38 -16.09 17.81
N PHE A 21 9.97 -14.88 18.18
CA PHE A 21 8.57 -14.57 18.39
C PHE A 21 7.91 -14.67 17.01
N ILE A 22 7.33 -15.83 16.71
CA ILE A 22 6.30 -15.95 15.69
C ILE A 22 5.08 -15.20 16.21
N SER A 23 5.06 -13.88 16.02
CA SER A 23 3.81 -13.12 16.13
C SER A 23 2.83 -13.76 15.15
N PRO A 24 1.62 -14.17 15.56
CA PRO A 24 0.60 -14.54 14.60
C PRO A 24 0.45 -13.35 13.64
N ILE A 25 0.53 -13.61 12.33
CA ILE A 25 0.13 -12.63 11.32
C ILE A 25 -1.37 -12.45 11.49
N SER A 26 -1.76 -11.48 12.31
CA SER A 26 -3.13 -10.99 12.35
C SER A 26 -3.24 -9.95 11.26
N ALA A 27 -4.24 -10.09 10.40
CA ALA A 27 -4.67 -8.99 9.54
C ALA A 27 -4.94 -7.77 10.43
N ALA A 28 -4.30 -6.66 10.12
CA ALA A 28 -4.51 -5.39 10.80
C ALA A 28 -4.99 -4.33 9.80
N THR A 29 -5.77 -3.37 10.29
CA THR A 29 -6.05 -2.14 9.54
C THR A 29 -5.03 -1.09 9.96
N LEU A 30 -4.28 -0.55 8.99
CA LEU A 30 -3.28 0.48 9.21
C LEU A 30 -3.73 1.75 8.51
N THR A 31 -3.82 2.84 9.28
CA THR A 31 -4.25 4.14 8.78
C THR A 31 -3.04 4.99 8.43
N TRP A 32 -3.00 5.48 7.20
CA TRP A 32 -2.01 6.45 6.75
C TRP A 32 -2.22 7.77 7.49
N ASP A 33 -1.21 8.21 8.23
CA ASP A 33 -1.23 9.47 8.96
C ASP A 33 -0.18 10.46 8.43
N ASN A 34 0.78 9.98 7.62
CA ASN A 34 1.91 10.73 7.09
C ASN A 34 2.68 11.52 8.18
N SER A 35 2.80 10.97 9.40
CA SER A 35 3.42 11.71 10.52
C SER A 35 4.89 12.07 10.29
N ASP A 36 5.63 11.36 9.44
CA ASP A 36 7.02 11.72 9.04
C ASP A 36 7.06 12.70 7.85
N ALA A 37 5.91 13.03 7.27
CA ALA A 37 5.70 13.97 6.17
C ALA A 37 6.54 13.72 4.90
N ASN A 38 7.14 12.54 4.74
CA ASN A 38 7.99 12.20 3.61
C ASN A 38 7.22 11.55 2.44
N GLY A 39 5.94 11.19 2.64
CA GLY A 39 5.07 10.62 1.61
C GLY A 39 5.45 9.21 1.15
N LEU A 40 6.41 8.53 1.79
CA LEU A 40 6.89 7.21 1.41
C LEU A 40 6.02 6.10 2.03
N TRP A 41 5.50 5.20 1.20
CA TRP A 41 4.72 4.04 1.65
C TRP A 41 5.49 3.19 2.65
N SER A 42 6.79 3.00 2.40
CA SER A 42 7.61 2.06 3.16
C SER A 42 8.00 2.57 4.55
N THR A 43 7.84 3.88 4.81
CA THR A 43 8.20 4.53 6.08
C THR A 43 7.19 4.16 7.17
N PRO A 44 7.59 3.41 8.22
CA PRO A 44 6.65 2.97 9.25
C PRO A 44 6.00 4.12 10.03
N ALA A 45 6.68 5.25 10.16
CA ALA A 45 6.17 6.44 10.85
C ALA A 45 5.08 7.19 10.08
N ASN A 46 4.72 6.80 8.85
CA ASN A 46 3.56 7.35 8.12
C ASN A 46 2.28 6.54 8.33
N TRP A 47 2.33 5.55 9.22
CA TRP A 47 1.21 4.68 9.56
C TRP A 47 0.96 4.75 11.07
N ASP A 48 -0.30 4.81 11.46
CA ASP A 48 -0.78 4.93 12.84
C ASP A 48 -0.22 3.88 13.82
N THR A 49 0.05 2.66 13.34
CA THR A 49 0.63 1.57 14.12
C THR A 49 2.17 1.62 14.21
N GLY A 50 2.82 2.55 13.54
CA GLY A 50 4.29 2.63 13.46
C GLY A 50 4.91 1.47 12.68
N SER A 51 4.12 0.78 11.86
CA SER A 51 4.49 -0.35 10.99
C SER A 51 3.90 -0.14 9.62
N ARG A 52 4.52 -0.66 8.56
CA ARG A 52 3.92 -0.61 7.21
C ARG A 52 2.96 -1.78 7.00
N PRO A 53 1.97 -1.66 6.09
CA PRO A 53 1.09 -2.77 5.74
C PRO A 53 1.83 -3.98 5.15
N LEU A 54 1.38 -5.17 5.53
CA LEU A 54 1.73 -6.45 4.93
C LEU A 54 0.63 -6.93 3.97
N SER A 55 0.84 -8.04 3.27
CA SER A 55 -0.14 -8.60 2.32
C SER A 55 -1.45 -9.03 2.94
N SER A 56 -1.49 -9.25 4.25
CA SER A 56 -2.69 -9.57 5.03
C SER A 56 -3.46 -8.35 5.51
N ASP A 57 -2.88 -7.16 5.41
CA ASP A 57 -3.35 -5.97 6.12
C ASP A 57 -4.15 -5.03 5.23
N ASP A 58 -5.09 -4.32 5.82
CA ASP A 58 -5.83 -3.28 5.14
C ASP A 58 -5.12 -1.94 5.29
N ALA A 59 -4.83 -1.27 4.17
CA ALA A 59 -4.26 0.07 4.15
C ALA A 59 -5.37 1.11 3.96
N VAL A 60 -5.54 2.01 4.92
CA VAL A 60 -6.60 3.04 4.89
C VAL A 60 -5.98 4.43 4.80
N PHE A 61 -6.35 5.17 3.77
CA PHE A 61 -6.03 6.58 3.59
C PHE A 61 -7.23 7.43 4.01
N PRO A 62 -7.13 8.20 5.11
CA PRO A 62 -8.27 8.88 5.72
C PRO A 62 -8.73 10.09 4.91
N SER A 63 -9.92 10.62 5.26
CA SER A 63 -10.40 11.91 4.77
C SER A 63 -9.72 13.07 5.50
N GLY A 64 -9.64 14.24 4.85
CA GLY A 64 -9.09 15.46 5.44
C GLY A 64 -7.56 15.56 5.38
N LEU A 65 -6.89 14.58 4.77
CA LEU A 65 -5.44 14.57 4.61
C LEU A 65 -5.06 14.76 3.14
N GLY A 66 -5.50 13.85 2.27
CA GLY A 66 -5.18 13.87 0.84
C GLY A 66 -3.68 13.92 0.53
N GLY A 67 -3.34 14.14 -0.74
CA GLY A 67 -1.98 14.48 -1.16
C GLY A 67 -1.22 13.37 -1.88
N ALA A 68 0.11 13.38 -1.73
CA ALA A 68 1.01 12.52 -2.52
C ALA A 68 1.50 11.31 -1.71
N ILE A 69 1.53 10.15 -2.36
CA ILE A 69 2.10 8.91 -1.85
C ILE A 69 3.13 8.42 -2.86
N THR A 70 4.27 7.94 -2.39
CA THR A 70 5.32 7.34 -3.21
C THR A 70 5.43 5.86 -2.86
N LEU A 71 5.21 5.00 -3.85
CA LEU A 71 5.49 3.58 -3.76
C LEU A 71 7.00 3.36 -3.88
N ASP A 72 7.64 3.10 -2.75
CA ASP A 72 9.04 2.81 -2.61
C ASP A 72 9.26 1.42 -2.02
N THR A 73 10.47 0.86 -2.18
CA THR A 73 10.85 -0.37 -1.47
C THR A 73 11.56 -0.02 -0.18
N ALA A 74 11.39 -0.86 0.84
CA ALA A 74 12.23 -0.83 2.03
C ALA A 74 13.19 -2.01 2.06
N THR A 75 14.25 -1.90 2.85
CA THR A 75 15.12 -3.02 3.20
C THR A 75 14.81 -3.46 4.63
N VAL A 76 14.45 -4.72 4.82
CA VAL A 76 14.22 -5.31 6.15
C VAL A 76 15.10 -6.54 6.30
N SER A 77 15.98 -6.52 7.30
CA SER A 77 16.93 -7.60 7.55
C SER A 77 17.78 -7.98 6.32
N GLY A 78 18.11 -6.99 5.48
CA GLY A 78 18.87 -7.20 4.24
C GLY A 78 18.03 -7.53 3.01
N GLU A 79 16.73 -7.79 3.17
CA GLU A 79 15.83 -8.15 2.08
C GLU A 79 15.03 -6.95 1.57
N THR A 80 14.86 -6.86 0.26
CA THR A 80 14.02 -5.85 -0.37
C THR A 80 12.55 -6.24 -0.21
N VAL A 81 11.77 -5.35 0.39
CA VAL A 81 10.33 -5.52 0.60
C VAL A 81 9.56 -4.49 -0.20
N PHE A 82 8.56 -4.96 -0.94
CA PHE A 82 7.70 -4.15 -1.80
C PHE A 82 6.44 -3.69 -1.07
N PRO A 83 5.80 -2.59 -1.53
CA PRO A 83 4.47 -2.20 -1.10
C PRO A 83 3.47 -3.33 -1.33
N THR A 84 2.63 -3.57 -0.32
CA THR A 84 1.65 -4.65 -0.32
C THR A 84 0.51 -4.31 0.64
N ALA A 85 -0.70 -4.78 0.34
CA ALA A 85 -1.85 -4.76 1.23
C ALA A 85 -2.87 -5.84 0.80
N GLN A 86 -3.80 -6.19 1.67
CA GLN A 86 -5.00 -6.96 1.33
C GLN A 86 -6.03 -6.04 0.64
N THR A 87 -6.30 -4.87 1.22
CA THR A 87 -7.08 -3.80 0.61
C THR A 87 -6.33 -2.47 0.65
N VAL A 88 -6.61 -1.59 -0.30
CA VAL A 88 -6.18 -0.19 -0.24
C VAL A 88 -7.42 0.70 -0.37
N GLN A 89 -7.78 1.39 0.70
CA GLN A 89 -8.97 2.22 0.75
C GLN A 89 -8.59 3.71 0.81
N PHE A 90 -9.09 4.49 -0.13
CA PHE A 90 -8.95 5.95 -0.13
C PHE A 90 -10.25 6.63 0.24
N ASN A 91 -10.19 7.60 1.16
CA ASN A 91 -11.33 8.42 1.59
C ASN A 91 -11.18 9.91 1.21
N ASP A 92 -10.10 10.27 0.51
CA ASP A 92 -9.81 11.61 -0.01
C ASP A 92 -9.12 11.53 -1.39
N ASN A 93 -8.75 12.68 -1.94
CA ASN A 93 -8.00 12.81 -3.17
C ASN A 93 -6.52 12.54 -2.95
N TYR A 94 -5.97 11.56 -3.67
CA TYR A 94 -4.56 11.20 -3.59
C TYR A 94 -3.92 11.07 -4.97
N THR A 95 -2.62 11.35 -5.03
CA THR A 95 -1.76 11.00 -6.17
C THR A 95 -0.72 9.99 -5.70
N VAL A 96 -0.79 8.77 -6.25
CA VAL A 96 0.15 7.68 -5.96
C VAL A 96 1.19 7.64 -7.07
N THR A 97 2.47 7.69 -6.72
CA THR A 97 3.62 7.69 -7.65
C THR A 97 4.65 6.65 -7.20
N GLY A 98 5.89 6.74 -7.69
CA GLY A 98 6.99 5.84 -7.34
C GLY A 98 7.27 4.78 -8.40
N SER A 99 8.42 4.13 -8.28
CA SER A 99 8.90 3.11 -9.23
C SER A 99 8.71 1.68 -8.74
N SER A 100 8.29 1.50 -7.49
CA SER A 100 8.07 0.17 -6.92
C SER A 100 6.67 -0.33 -7.24
N PHE A 101 6.58 -1.58 -7.70
CA PHE A 101 5.30 -2.24 -7.91
C PHE A 101 4.60 -2.49 -6.56
N ILE A 102 3.34 -2.11 -6.46
CA ILE A 102 2.45 -2.76 -5.49
C ILE A 102 2.13 -4.17 -6.01
N ARG A 103 2.38 -5.19 -5.19
CA ARG A 103 2.37 -6.61 -5.64
C ARG A 103 1.18 -7.42 -5.16
N SER A 104 0.52 -6.99 -4.10
CA SER A 104 -0.65 -7.65 -3.54
C SER A 104 -1.70 -6.62 -3.19
N LEU A 105 -2.94 -6.94 -3.56
CA LEU A 105 -4.16 -6.20 -3.31
C LEU A 105 -5.30 -7.20 -3.13
N GLY A 106 -5.11 -8.24 -2.30
CA GLY A 106 -5.89 -9.47 -2.34
C GLY A 106 -7.42 -9.32 -2.45
N VAL A 107 -8.00 -8.19 -2.03
CA VAL A 107 -9.38 -7.78 -2.36
C VAL A 107 -9.43 -6.67 -3.44
N GLY A 108 -8.70 -5.56 -3.30
CA GLY A 108 -8.68 -4.51 -4.32
C GLY A 108 -8.33 -3.10 -3.82
N ILE A 109 -8.66 -2.11 -4.66
CA ILE A 109 -8.54 -0.67 -4.36
C ILE A 109 -9.94 -0.06 -4.27
N GLY A 110 -10.26 0.44 -3.09
CA GLY A 110 -11.45 1.24 -2.84
C GLY A 110 -11.15 2.72 -2.98
N VAL A 111 -12.01 3.45 -3.71
CA VAL A 111 -12.02 4.91 -3.69
C VAL A 111 -13.41 5.33 -3.24
N ASN A 112 -13.53 5.80 -2.01
CA ASN A 112 -14.80 6.20 -1.43
C ASN A 112 -15.16 7.64 -1.82
N ASN A 113 -16.41 8.01 -1.50
CA ASN A 113 -16.95 9.34 -1.74
C ASN A 113 -16.89 9.72 -3.24
N SER A 114 -17.00 11.00 -3.56
CA SER A 114 -16.69 11.50 -4.90
C SER A 114 -15.19 11.81 -5.09
N SER A 115 -14.32 11.13 -4.34
CA SER A 115 -12.87 11.35 -4.39
C SER A 115 -12.26 10.85 -5.70
N LEU A 116 -11.12 11.44 -6.05
CA LEU A 116 -10.28 11.05 -7.18
C LEU A 116 -8.91 10.61 -6.70
N VAL A 117 -8.56 9.37 -7.01
CA VAL A 117 -7.20 8.85 -6.86
C VAL A 117 -6.55 8.77 -8.22
N THR A 118 -5.43 9.47 -8.41
CA THR A 118 -4.57 9.35 -9.58
C THR A 118 -3.42 8.41 -9.27
N TRP A 119 -3.42 7.23 -9.88
CA TRP A 119 -2.45 6.17 -9.63
C TRP A 119 -1.43 6.08 -10.77
N ASN A 120 -0.27 6.71 -10.58
CA ASN A 120 0.86 6.73 -11.50
C ASN A 120 1.97 5.71 -11.13
N GLY A 121 1.91 5.12 -9.92
CA GLY A 121 2.79 4.03 -9.54
C GLY A 121 2.47 2.73 -10.30
N PRO A 122 3.45 1.84 -10.54
CA PRO A 122 3.18 0.60 -11.26
C PRO A 122 2.42 -0.41 -10.37
N ILE A 123 1.47 -1.14 -10.96
CA ILE A 123 0.68 -2.19 -10.31
C ILE A 123 1.06 -3.55 -10.92
N SER A 124 1.29 -4.56 -10.09
CA SER A 124 1.53 -5.94 -10.53
C SER A 124 0.65 -6.90 -9.74
N VAL A 125 -0.55 -7.20 -10.24
CA VAL A 125 -1.52 -8.10 -9.58
C VAL A 125 -2.24 -8.98 -10.60
N GLY A 126 -2.73 -10.15 -10.16
CA GLY A 126 -3.55 -11.02 -11.00
C GLY A 126 -4.89 -10.39 -11.35
N THR A 127 -5.61 -9.88 -10.35
CA THR A 127 -6.87 -9.14 -10.52
C THR A 127 -6.81 -7.85 -9.73
N LEU A 128 -7.22 -6.75 -10.36
CA LEU A 128 -7.48 -5.49 -9.67
C LEU A 128 -8.99 -5.30 -9.54
N THR A 129 -9.52 -5.33 -8.32
CA THR A 129 -10.91 -4.96 -8.06
C THR A 129 -10.98 -3.48 -7.69
N LYS A 130 -11.77 -2.70 -8.40
CA LYS A 130 -12.11 -1.31 -8.06
C LYS A 130 -13.44 -1.28 -7.33
N THR A 131 -13.42 -0.81 -6.08
CA THR A 131 -14.61 -0.63 -5.23
C THR A 131 -14.76 0.84 -4.82
N GLY A 132 -15.84 1.16 -4.09
CA GLY A 132 -16.17 2.52 -3.65
C GLY A 132 -16.67 3.43 -4.78
N ALA A 133 -17.49 4.42 -4.42
CA ALA A 133 -18.21 5.28 -5.37
C ALA A 133 -17.32 6.25 -6.18
N GLY A 134 -16.07 6.46 -5.76
CA GLY A 134 -15.16 7.44 -6.34
C GLY A 134 -14.43 6.95 -7.59
N THR A 135 -13.47 7.75 -8.05
CA THR A 135 -12.71 7.51 -9.28
C THR A 135 -11.30 7.01 -8.98
N LEU A 136 -10.94 5.86 -9.55
CA LEU A 136 -9.55 5.41 -9.67
C LEU A 136 -9.06 5.68 -11.09
N ALA A 137 -8.13 6.63 -11.24
CA ALA A 137 -7.52 6.97 -12.51
C ALA A 137 -6.13 6.32 -12.63
N LEU A 138 -6.00 5.31 -13.48
CA LEU A 138 -4.72 4.63 -13.72
C LEU A 138 -3.90 5.43 -14.74
N GLY A 139 -2.76 5.93 -14.31
CA GLY A 139 -1.85 6.79 -15.10
C GLY A 139 -0.50 6.13 -15.45
N ASN A 140 -0.27 4.88 -15.04
CA ASN A 140 0.95 4.14 -15.39
C ASN A 140 0.70 3.19 -16.58
N ALA A 141 1.42 3.37 -17.70
CA ALA A 141 1.26 2.54 -18.90
C ALA A 141 1.91 1.14 -18.80
N THR A 142 2.71 0.89 -17.77
CA THR A 142 3.49 -0.34 -17.57
C THR A 142 2.90 -1.27 -16.51
N ASN A 143 1.61 -1.12 -16.21
CA ASN A 143 0.89 -1.98 -15.28
C ASN A 143 0.88 -3.43 -15.76
N SER A 144 1.17 -4.36 -14.86
CA SER A 144 1.05 -5.80 -15.06
C SER A 144 -0.21 -6.31 -14.35
N ILE A 145 -1.38 -5.99 -14.90
CA ILE A 145 -2.69 -6.35 -14.37
C ILE A 145 -3.29 -7.46 -15.24
N GLY A 146 -3.55 -8.63 -14.65
CA GLY A 146 -4.08 -9.79 -15.36
C GLY A 146 -5.58 -9.72 -15.69
N SER A 147 -6.36 -9.01 -14.88
CA SER A 147 -7.77 -8.69 -15.10
C SER A 147 -8.19 -7.52 -14.21
N ILE A 148 -9.25 -6.80 -14.61
CA ILE A 148 -9.86 -5.75 -13.79
C ILE A 148 -11.33 -6.08 -13.56
N VAL A 149 -11.77 -5.93 -12.31
CA VAL A 149 -13.18 -5.96 -11.93
C VAL A 149 -13.56 -4.57 -11.42
N VAL A 150 -14.54 -3.94 -12.04
CA VAL A 150 -15.12 -2.68 -11.56
C VAL A 150 -16.42 -3.03 -10.85
N ASP A 151 -16.37 -3.02 -9.53
CA ASP A 151 -17.50 -3.33 -8.68
C ASP A 151 -18.24 -2.07 -8.21
N ALA A 152 -17.58 -0.92 -8.15
CA ALA A 152 -18.26 0.35 -7.90
C ALA A 152 -17.47 1.56 -8.41
N GLY A 153 -18.20 2.65 -8.65
CA GLY A 153 -17.65 3.95 -9.00
C GLY A 153 -17.05 3.97 -10.41
N VAL A 154 -15.97 4.74 -10.58
CA VAL A 154 -15.36 4.98 -11.89
C VAL A 154 -13.94 4.43 -11.93
N LEU A 155 -13.65 3.64 -12.95
CA LEU A 155 -12.29 3.35 -13.38
C LEU A 155 -11.97 4.24 -14.59
N ARG A 156 -10.89 5.01 -14.52
CA ARG A 156 -10.44 5.88 -15.61
C ARG A 156 -9.07 5.45 -16.12
N ALA A 157 -8.96 5.13 -17.40
CA ALA A 157 -7.68 4.95 -18.08
C ALA A 157 -7.11 6.32 -18.44
N ASN A 158 -6.12 6.81 -17.69
CA ASN A 158 -5.57 8.15 -17.88
C ASN A 158 -4.40 8.18 -18.89
N VAL A 159 -3.87 7.01 -19.24
CA VAL A 159 -2.87 6.82 -20.29
C VAL A 159 -3.15 5.53 -21.05
N ALA A 160 -2.77 5.48 -22.32
CA ALA A 160 -2.87 4.25 -23.11
C ALA A 160 -2.08 3.10 -22.46
N GLY A 161 -2.65 1.91 -22.43
CA GLY A 161 -2.04 0.72 -21.81
C GLY A 161 -2.18 0.63 -20.29
N SER A 162 -2.77 1.62 -19.61
CA SER A 162 -2.84 1.63 -18.14
C SER A 162 -3.69 0.55 -17.51
N LEU A 163 -4.57 -0.09 -18.28
CA LEU A 163 -5.47 -1.13 -17.80
C LEU A 163 -4.83 -2.54 -17.79
N GLY A 164 -3.60 -2.67 -18.30
CA GLY A 164 -2.98 -3.96 -18.58
C GLY A 164 -3.57 -4.61 -19.84
N THR A 165 -3.35 -5.92 -20.00
CA THR A 165 -3.78 -6.69 -21.17
C THR A 165 -4.97 -7.62 -20.90
N GLY A 166 -5.42 -7.65 -19.64
CA GLY A 166 -6.52 -8.49 -19.18
C GLY A 166 -7.91 -7.97 -19.54
N PRO A 167 -8.95 -8.80 -19.33
CA PRO A 167 -10.34 -8.35 -19.46
C PRO A 167 -10.69 -7.32 -18.38
N VAL A 168 -11.65 -6.46 -18.69
CA VAL A 168 -12.32 -5.55 -17.74
C VAL A 168 -13.77 -6.01 -17.60
N THR A 169 -14.17 -6.34 -16.37
CA THR A 169 -15.52 -6.80 -16.04
C THR A 169 -16.21 -5.78 -15.14
N PHE A 170 -17.50 -5.52 -15.37
CA PHE A 170 -18.33 -4.69 -14.50
C PHE A 170 -19.33 -5.58 -13.77
N THR A 171 -19.39 -5.52 -12.44
CA THR A 171 -20.18 -6.45 -11.60
C THR A 171 -21.38 -5.80 -10.92
N ASN A 172 -21.33 -4.51 -10.62
CA ASN A 172 -22.48 -3.72 -10.15
C ASN A 172 -22.50 -2.40 -10.93
N GLY A 173 -23.44 -2.30 -11.87
CA GLY A 173 -23.67 -1.13 -12.72
C GLY A 173 -24.91 -0.36 -12.31
#